data_AF-A0A8J7BAH5-F1
#
_entry.id   AF-A0A8J7BAH5-F1
#
_cell.length_a   1.000
_cell.length_b   1.000
_cell.length_c   1.000
_cell.angle_alpha   90.00
_cell.angle_beta   90.00
_cell.angle_gamma   90.00
#
_symmetry.space_group_name_H-M   'P 1'
#
loop_
_entity.id
_entity.type
_entity.pdbx_description
1 polymer ?
#
loop_
_entity_poly.entity_id
_entity_poly.type
_entity_poly.pdbx_seq_one_letter_code
_entity_poly.pdbx_strand_id
1 'polypeptide(L)'
;MSSHNMPASKPAAHALGQRFTRRPRWRTLLLGWAMLAALGWLGYLPFVGGAVPGIHGLAWVYSKLFAIALLTLLAVIVLLIVGGLALCLLLLLSFNLSWRQSARRGAAKVVWLLVTGVLLLVALLPALLAGYAPQAKQDIAPWSVTYRTVYVAFPLDDNYGDLMLLSCRSLGPCHQVYRGYTDIVSAGDAALAFNAVTNQVALNLQGQWVYVRSPDKELCSRSSQLTNGNGSCSFVPNE
;
A
#
# COMPACT_ATOMS: atom_id res chain seq x y z
N MET A 1 -82.12 -11.31 9.27
CA MET A 1 -80.99 -12.10 8.72
C MET A 1 -80.63 -11.51 7.35
N SER A 2 -79.49 -10.82 7.26
CA SER A 2 -78.81 -10.54 5.99
C SER A 2 -77.31 -10.50 6.30
N SER A 3 -76.57 -11.31 5.56
CA SER A 3 -75.15 -11.61 5.74
C SER A 3 -74.29 -10.52 5.10
N HIS A 4 -73.41 -9.91 5.89
CA HIS A 4 -72.24 -9.20 5.36
C HIS A 4 -70.99 -10.01 5.68
N ASN A 5 -70.64 -10.89 4.75
CA ASN A 5 -69.29 -11.45 4.65
C ASN A 5 -68.37 -10.38 4.05
N MET A 6 -67.51 -9.77 4.87
CA MET A 6 -66.28 -9.17 4.35
C MET A 6 -65.18 -10.24 4.35
N PRO A 7 -64.57 -10.58 3.21
CA PRO A 7 -63.34 -11.34 3.22
C PRO A 7 -62.19 -10.42 3.65
N ALA A 8 -61.58 -10.76 4.77
CA ALA A 8 -60.23 -10.34 5.11
C ALA A 8 -59.21 -10.92 4.12
N SER A 9 -58.03 -10.29 4.05
CA SER A 9 -56.82 -10.62 3.27
C SER A 9 -56.73 -9.84 1.95
N LYS A 10 -55.66 -9.08 1.66
CA LYS A 10 -54.23 -9.40 1.85
C LYS A 10 -53.37 -8.11 1.90
N PRO A 11 -52.48 -7.95 2.91
CA PRO A 11 -51.28 -7.12 2.75
C PRO A 11 -49.98 -7.95 2.75
N ALA A 12 -50.05 -9.28 2.65
CA ALA A 12 -48.86 -10.14 2.75
C ALA A 12 -48.02 -10.23 1.46
N ALA A 13 -48.61 -9.98 0.28
CA ALA A 13 -47.92 -10.16 -1.01
C ALA A 13 -46.94 -9.01 -1.33
N HIS A 14 -47.23 -7.78 -0.89
CA HIS A 14 -46.34 -6.64 -1.14
C HIS A 14 -45.11 -6.60 -0.23
N ALA A 15 -45.15 -7.24 0.94
CA ALA A 15 -44.02 -7.30 1.87
C ALA A 15 -42.94 -8.34 1.47
N LEU A 16 -43.32 -9.38 0.71
CA LEU A 16 -42.41 -10.41 0.24
C LEU A 16 -41.56 -9.95 -0.96
N GLY A 17 -42.11 -9.13 -1.86
CA GLY A 17 -41.37 -8.57 -3.00
C GLY A 17 -40.30 -7.53 -2.64
N GLN A 18 -40.47 -6.81 -1.52
CA GLN A 18 -39.49 -5.79 -1.08
C GLN A 18 -38.28 -6.34 -0.31
N ARG A 19 -38.32 -7.60 0.14
CA ARG A 19 -37.18 -8.21 0.86
C ARG A 19 -36.05 -8.67 -0.05
N PHE A 20 -36.33 -8.95 -1.32
CA PHE A 20 -35.34 -9.50 -2.26
C PHE A 20 -34.54 -8.46 -3.04
N THR A 21 -34.93 -7.18 -3.02
CA THR A 21 -34.20 -6.09 -3.70
C THR A 21 -33.28 -5.30 -2.77
N ARG A 22 -33.25 -5.62 -1.46
CA ARG A 22 -32.53 -4.84 -0.44
C ARG A 22 -31.08 -5.25 -0.19
N ARG A 23 -30.43 -5.97 -1.12
CA ARG A 23 -28.98 -6.27 -1.07
C ARG A 23 -28.36 -6.18 -2.47
N PRO A 24 -27.66 -5.08 -2.77
CA PRO A 24 -26.25 -5.26 -3.17
C PRO A 24 -25.28 -4.19 -2.64
N ARG A 25 -25.75 -3.10 -2.02
CA ARG A 25 -24.90 -1.94 -1.65
C ARG A 25 -23.72 -2.28 -0.73
N TRP A 26 -23.92 -3.22 0.18
CA TRP A 26 -22.85 -3.67 1.08
C TRP A 26 -21.78 -4.48 0.35
N ARG A 27 -22.19 -5.36 -0.58
CA ARG A 27 -21.24 -6.15 -1.38
C ARG A 27 -20.42 -5.25 -2.30
N THR A 28 -21.05 -4.25 -2.92
CA THR A 28 -20.33 -3.28 -3.77
C THR A 28 -19.35 -2.43 -2.97
N LEU A 29 -19.73 -2.00 -1.75
CA LEU A 29 -18.82 -1.27 -0.86
C LEU A 29 -17.63 -2.13 -0.42
N LEU A 30 -17.86 -3.39 -0.04
CA LEU A 30 -16.79 -4.31 0.33
C LEU A 30 -15.87 -4.66 -0.85
N LEU A 31 -16.42 -4.85 -2.05
CA LEU A 31 -15.64 -5.08 -3.26
C LEU A 31 -14.77 -3.87 -3.61
N GLY A 32 -15.34 -2.66 -3.55
CA GLY A 32 -14.59 -1.43 -3.76
C GLY A 32 -13.46 -1.26 -2.72
N TRP A 33 -13.75 -1.57 -1.46
CA TRP A 33 -12.75 -1.56 -0.39
C TRP A 33 -11.65 -2.59 -0.62
N ALA A 34 -12.02 -3.84 -0.94
CA ALA A 34 -11.06 -4.91 -1.18
C ALA A 34 -10.15 -4.59 -2.36
N MET A 35 -10.70 -3.95 -3.42
CA MET A 35 -9.91 -3.49 -4.56
C MET A 35 -8.92 -2.39 -4.17
N LEU A 36 -9.35 -1.40 -3.37
CA LEU A 36 -8.47 -0.34 -2.87
C LEU A 36 -7.34 -0.89 -1.99
N ALA A 37 -7.68 -1.79 -1.07
CA ALA A 37 -6.70 -2.46 -0.22
C ALA A 37 -5.74 -3.30 -1.07
N ALA A 38 -6.25 -4.12 -1.99
CA ALA A 38 -5.41 -4.93 -2.88
C ALA A 38 -4.46 -4.07 -3.71
N LEU A 39 -4.93 -2.96 -4.28
CA LEU A 39 -4.09 -2.04 -5.06
C LEU A 39 -2.98 -1.40 -4.21
N GLY A 40 -3.30 -0.95 -2.99
CA GLY A 40 -2.31 -0.39 -2.07
C GLY A 40 -1.24 -1.41 -1.68
N TRP A 41 -1.67 -2.62 -1.31
CA TRP A 41 -0.75 -3.70 -0.91
C TRP A 41 0.06 -4.27 -2.08
N LEU A 42 -0.52 -4.40 -3.28
CA LEU A 42 0.20 -4.83 -4.49
C LEU A 42 1.29 -3.83 -4.90
N GLY A 43 1.04 -2.54 -4.67
CA GLY A 43 2.05 -1.50 -4.87
C GLY A 43 3.19 -1.54 -3.86
N TYR A 44 3.06 -2.27 -2.75
CA TYR A 44 3.96 -2.23 -1.59
C TYR A 44 4.76 -3.52 -1.36
N LEU A 45 4.13 -4.69 -1.57
CA LEU A 45 4.76 -6.01 -1.44
C LEU A 45 6.12 -6.16 -2.16
N PRO A 46 6.29 -5.64 -3.39
CA PRO A 46 7.56 -5.67 -4.12
C PRO A 46 8.70 -4.95 -3.39
N PHE A 47 8.39 -3.87 -2.66
CA PHE A 47 9.38 -2.96 -2.08
C PHE A 47 9.71 -3.27 -0.62
N VAL A 48 8.86 -4.05 0.08
CA VAL A 48 9.22 -4.57 1.41
C VAL A 48 9.94 -5.91 1.30
N GLY A 49 9.47 -6.79 0.41
CA GLY A 49 9.98 -8.16 0.31
C GLY A 49 10.97 -8.41 -0.82
N GLY A 50 11.08 -7.53 -1.83
CA GLY A 50 12.00 -7.66 -2.97
C GLY A 50 11.77 -8.85 -3.91
N ALA A 51 10.85 -9.76 -3.57
CA ALA A 51 10.69 -11.04 -4.25
C ALA A 51 9.70 -11.03 -5.44
N VAL A 52 8.87 -9.99 -5.56
CA VAL A 52 7.74 -9.96 -6.51
C VAL A 52 7.86 -8.74 -7.43
N PRO A 53 7.53 -8.85 -8.73
CA PRO A 53 7.40 -7.71 -9.61
C PRO A 53 6.42 -6.66 -9.06
N GLY A 54 6.80 -5.39 -9.16
CA GLY A 54 5.99 -4.25 -8.74
C GLY A 54 5.69 -3.24 -9.84
N ILE A 55 4.68 -2.41 -9.61
CA ILE A 55 4.35 -1.30 -10.48
C ILE A 55 4.85 -0.01 -9.84
N HIS A 56 5.96 0.51 -10.35
CA HIS A 56 6.62 1.74 -9.89
C HIS A 56 5.65 2.92 -9.73
N GLY A 57 4.81 3.16 -10.73
CA GLY A 57 3.86 4.28 -10.72
C GLY A 57 2.82 4.18 -9.61
N LEU A 58 2.33 2.97 -9.31
CA LEU A 58 1.36 2.77 -8.21
C LEU A 58 2.02 3.06 -6.86
N ALA A 59 3.23 2.54 -6.63
CA ALA A 59 3.97 2.79 -5.40
C ALA A 59 4.24 4.29 -5.17
N TRP A 60 4.59 5.01 -6.22
CA TRP A 60 4.83 6.44 -6.16
C TRP A 60 3.56 7.25 -5.87
N VAL A 61 2.45 6.95 -6.55
CA VAL A 61 1.16 7.61 -6.27
C VAL A 61 0.71 7.34 -4.84
N TYR A 62 0.90 6.11 -4.38
CA TYR A 62 0.47 5.70 -3.05
C TYR A 62 1.31 6.36 -1.95
N SER A 63 2.60 6.62 -2.15
CA SER A 63 3.41 7.36 -1.17
C SER A 63 2.99 8.82 -1.03
N LYS A 64 2.39 9.43 -2.07
CA LYS A 64 1.78 10.77 -1.97
C LYS A 64 0.53 10.79 -1.10
N LEU A 65 -0.08 9.64 -0.82
CA LEU A 65 -1.22 9.54 0.10
C LEU A 65 -0.80 9.56 1.57
N PHE A 66 0.50 9.61 1.91
CA PHE A 66 0.97 9.57 3.30
C PHE A 66 0.31 10.63 4.19
N ALA A 67 0.21 11.89 3.75
CA ALA A 67 -0.45 12.95 4.53
C ALA A 67 -1.94 12.63 4.79
N ILE A 68 -2.63 12.07 3.79
CA ILE A 68 -4.02 11.62 3.92
C ILE A 68 -4.09 10.41 4.87
N ALA A 69 -3.14 9.48 4.80
CA ALA A 69 -3.05 8.33 5.69
C ALA A 69 -2.82 8.77 7.15
N LEU A 70 -2.00 9.80 7.39
CA LEU A 70 -1.75 10.34 8.73
C LEU A 70 -3.00 11.04 9.30
N LEU A 71 -3.68 11.86 8.49
CA LEU A 71 -4.93 12.52 8.89
C LEU A 71 -6.04 11.51 9.16
N THR A 72 -6.16 10.48 8.32
CA THR A 72 -7.14 9.41 8.53
C THR A 72 -6.80 8.56 9.75
N LEU A 73 -5.52 8.28 10.02
CA LEU A 73 -5.10 7.63 11.27
C LEU A 73 -5.55 8.45 12.49
N LEU A 74 -5.29 9.76 12.51
CA LEU A 74 -5.74 10.64 13.59
C LEU A 74 -7.27 10.62 13.74
N ALA A 75 -8.00 10.74 12.63
CA ALA A 75 -9.46 10.69 12.62
C ALA A 75 -9.99 9.34 13.14
N VAL A 76 -9.35 8.23 12.78
CA VAL A 76 -9.70 6.89 13.26
C VAL A 76 -9.41 6.75 14.75
N ILE A 77 -8.29 7.26 15.26
CA ILE A 77 -7.99 7.26 16.70
C ILE A 77 -9.08 8.02 17.47
N VAL A 78 -9.44 9.23 17.03
CA VAL A 78 -10.52 10.02 17.63
C VAL A 78 -11.85 9.28 17.56
N LEU A 79 -12.16 8.68 16.40
CA LEU A 79 -13.38 7.89 16.20
C LEU A 79 -13.43 6.66 17.12
N LEU A 80 -12.32 5.97 17.35
CA LEU A 80 -12.25 4.83 18.26
C LEU A 80 -12.49 5.25 19.71
N ILE A 81 -11.91 6.37 20.15
CA ILE A 81 -12.09 6.91 21.50
C ILE A 81 -13.54 7.37 21.71
N VAL A 82 -14.01 8.31 20.88
CA VAL A 82 -15.35 8.91 21.02
C VAL A 82 -16.44 7.89 20.72
N GLY A 83 -16.26 7.09 19.67
CA GLY A 83 -17.20 6.04 19.30
C GLY A 83 -17.24 4.91 20.34
N GLY A 84 -16.10 4.56 20.94
CA GLY A 84 -16.03 3.62 22.05
C GLY A 84 -16.82 4.11 23.28
N LEU A 85 -16.61 5.37 23.68
CA LEU A 85 -17.36 6.00 24.76
C LEU A 85 -18.87 6.04 24.47
N ALA A 86 -19.26 6.47 23.26
CA ALA A 86 -20.64 6.50 22.83
C ALA A 86 -21.28 5.10 22.84
N LEU A 87 -20.53 4.07 22.41
CA LEU A 87 -20.98 2.69 22.43
C LEU A 87 -21.21 2.22 23.87
N CYS A 88 -20.29 2.50 24.79
CA CYS A 88 -20.44 2.18 26.21
C CYS A 88 -21.70 2.83 26.80
N LEU A 89 -21.92 4.13 26.54
CA LEU A 89 -23.13 4.83 27.00
C LEU A 89 -24.40 4.22 26.42
N LEU A 90 -24.41 3.89 25.13
CA LEU A 90 -25.55 3.25 24.47
C LEU A 90 -25.82 1.84 25.00
N LEU A 91 -24.77 1.09 25.34
CA LEU A 91 -24.91 -0.22 25.97
C LEU A 91 -25.51 -0.09 27.39
N LEU A 92 -25.04 0.89 28.19
CA LEU A 92 -25.62 1.20 29.49
C LEU A 92 -27.11 1.58 29.39
N LEU A 93 -27.46 2.47 28.45
CA LEU A 93 -28.84 2.87 28.16
C LEU A 93 -29.71 1.70 27.67
N SER A 94 -29.10 0.68 27.06
CA SER A 94 -29.83 -0.49 26.54
C SER A 94 -30.37 -1.41 27.65
N PHE A 95 -29.87 -1.30 28.87
CA PHE A 95 -30.43 -1.99 30.04
C PHE A 95 -31.75 -1.38 30.49
N ASN A 96 -32.02 -0.12 30.16
CA ASN A 96 -33.30 0.51 30.44
C ASN A 96 -34.35 0.09 29.39
N LEU A 97 -35.44 -0.53 29.85
CA LEU A 97 -36.51 -1.06 29.00
C LEU A 97 -37.14 -0.01 28.08
N SER A 98 -37.24 1.24 28.53
CA SER A 98 -37.85 2.33 27.76
C SER A 98 -37.00 2.78 26.56
N TRP A 99 -35.67 2.67 26.66
CA TRP A 99 -34.73 3.12 25.62
C TRP A 99 -34.08 1.99 24.83
N ARG A 100 -34.34 0.73 25.22
CA ARG A 100 -33.66 -0.47 24.68
C ARG A 100 -33.60 -0.53 23.16
N GLN A 101 -34.71 -0.28 22.47
CA GLN A 101 -34.75 -0.36 21.00
C GLN A 101 -34.01 0.80 20.33
N SER A 102 -34.12 2.02 20.89
CA SER A 102 -33.43 3.21 20.37
C SER A 102 -31.92 3.07 20.57
N ALA A 103 -31.50 2.68 21.77
CA ALA A 103 -30.11 2.45 22.15
C ALA A 103 -29.44 1.38 21.27
N ARG A 104 -30.13 0.26 20.99
CA ARG A 104 -29.62 -0.79 20.09
C ARG A 104 -29.45 -0.33 18.63
N ARG A 105 -30.38 0.48 18.11
CA ARG A 105 -30.25 1.06 16.76
C ARG A 105 -29.09 2.05 16.69
N GLY A 106 -28.91 2.86 17.73
CA GLY A 106 -27.75 3.76 17.88
C GLY A 106 -26.44 2.99 17.92
N ALA A 107 -26.35 1.96 18.77
CA ALA A 107 -25.16 1.13 18.91
C ALA A 107 -24.79 0.46 17.58
N ALA A 108 -25.77 -0.06 16.84
CA ALA A 108 -25.52 -0.65 15.52
C ALA A 108 -24.88 0.36 14.54
N LYS A 109 -25.34 1.62 14.53
CA LYS A 109 -24.76 2.67 13.67
C LYS A 109 -23.32 3.01 14.08
N VAL A 110 -23.07 3.13 15.38
CA VAL A 110 -21.72 3.41 15.92
C VAL A 110 -20.77 2.27 15.57
N VAL A 111 -21.19 1.02 15.75
CA VAL A 111 -20.39 -0.16 15.36
C VAL A 111 -20.06 -0.12 13.86
N TRP A 112 -21.03 0.22 13.00
CA TRP A 112 -20.78 0.35 11.56
C TRP A 112 -19.76 1.45 11.22
N LEU A 113 -19.82 2.59 11.90
CA LEU A 113 -18.84 3.66 11.74
C LEU A 113 -17.45 3.20 12.16
N LEU A 114 -17.34 2.55 13.33
CA LEU A 114 -16.07 2.01 13.83
C LEU A 114 -15.45 0.99 12.86
N VAL A 115 -16.25 0.04 12.37
CA VAL A 115 -15.80 -0.96 11.38
C VAL A 115 -15.31 -0.27 10.10
N THR A 116 -16.04 0.73 9.61
CA THR A 116 -15.66 1.46 8.39
C THR A 116 -14.35 2.24 8.60
N GLY A 117 -14.16 2.86 9.77
CA GLY A 117 -12.92 3.55 10.13
C GLY A 117 -11.72 2.59 10.16
N VAL A 118 -11.86 1.42 10.79
CA VAL A 118 -10.80 0.40 10.83
C VAL A 118 -10.48 -0.12 9.43
N LEU A 119 -11.49 -0.39 8.61
CA LEU A 119 -11.29 -0.81 7.22
C LEU A 119 -10.52 0.25 6.42
N LEU A 120 -10.89 1.53 6.55
CA LEU A 120 -10.17 2.62 5.88
C LEU A 120 -8.69 2.67 6.31
N LEU A 121 -8.41 2.48 7.60
CA LEU A 121 -7.04 2.45 8.11
C LEU A 121 -6.23 1.31 7.50
N VAL A 122 -6.79 0.10 7.43
CA VAL A 122 -6.13 -1.08 6.82
C VAL A 122 -5.85 -0.83 5.33
N ALA A 123 -6.77 -0.16 4.63
CA ALA A 123 -6.60 0.17 3.22
C ALA A 123 -5.57 1.27 2.96
N LEU A 124 -5.15 2.04 3.97
CA LEU A 124 -4.13 3.09 3.90
C LEU A 124 -2.82 2.74 4.63
N LEU A 125 -2.80 1.60 5.33
CA LEU A 125 -1.66 1.15 6.14
C LEU A 125 -0.32 1.13 5.37
N PRO A 126 -0.24 0.65 4.11
CA PRO A 126 1.03 0.65 3.40
C PRO A 126 1.69 2.03 3.27
N ALA A 127 0.90 3.11 3.21
CA ALA A 127 1.42 4.48 3.08
C ALA A 127 2.08 4.94 4.38
N LEU A 128 1.67 4.39 5.52
CA LEU A 128 2.24 4.66 6.83
C LEU A 128 3.52 3.85 7.11
N LEU A 129 3.75 2.76 6.37
CA LEU A 129 4.81 1.81 6.66
C LEU A 129 6.07 1.99 5.79
N ALA A 130 5.95 2.46 4.55
CA ALA A 130 7.15 2.88 3.80
C ALA A 130 6.90 4.11 2.94
N GLY A 131 7.81 5.08 3.09
CA GLY A 131 8.00 6.19 2.19
C GLY A 131 8.72 5.71 0.95
N TYR A 132 8.27 6.21 -0.20
CA TYR A 132 8.81 5.84 -1.50
C TYR A 132 9.30 7.10 -2.21
N ALA A 133 10.60 7.20 -2.43
CA ALA A 133 11.25 8.34 -3.07
C ALA A 133 12.10 7.90 -4.27
N PRO A 134 11.68 8.18 -5.52
CA PRO A 134 12.53 7.93 -6.69
C PRO A 134 13.73 8.88 -6.71
N GLN A 135 14.91 8.39 -7.07
CA GLN A 135 16.16 9.17 -7.08
C GLN A 135 16.68 9.38 -8.51
N ALA A 136 17.21 8.32 -9.15
CA ALA A 136 17.79 8.37 -10.49
C ALA A 136 17.13 7.38 -11.45
N LYS A 137 17.26 7.65 -12.75
CA LYS A 137 16.73 6.82 -13.83
C LYS A 137 17.74 6.77 -14.98
N GLN A 138 17.97 5.58 -15.53
CA GLN A 138 18.75 5.38 -16.74
C GLN A 138 17.99 4.48 -17.72
N ASP A 139 17.73 4.98 -18.93
CA ASP A 139 17.15 4.19 -20.00
C ASP A 139 18.26 3.54 -20.84
N ILE A 140 18.19 2.23 -21.04
CA ILE A 140 19.18 1.47 -21.81
C ILE A 140 18.51 0.96 -23.06
N ALA A 141 18.61 1.76 -24.12
CA ALA A 141 17.99 1.48 -25.41
C ALA A 141 18.32 0.09 -25.99
N PRO A 142 19.58 -0.40 -25.93
CA PRO A 142 19.91 -1.74 -26.45
C PRO A 142 19.16 -2.89 -25.78
N TRP A 143 18.75 -2.73 -24.51
CA TRP A 143 18.10 -3.79 -23.74
C TRP A 143 16.59 -3.58 -23.61
N SER A 144 16.07 -2.42 -24.04
CA SER A 144 14.68 -2.01 -23.79
C SER A 144 14.29 -2.06 -22.29
N VAL A 145 15.28 -1.79 -21.42
CA VAL A 145 15.14 -1.79 -19.96
C VAL A 145 15.47 -0.41 -19.41
N THR A 146 14.64 0.05 -18.48
CA THR A 146 14.86 1.24 -17.68
C THR A 146 15.30 0.83 -16.29
N TYR A 147 16.47 1.28 -15.86
CA TYR A 147 16.91 1.15 -14.47
C TYR A 147 16.48 2.37 -13.66
N ARG A 148 16.01 2.15 -12.43
CA ARG A 148 15.54 3.21 -11.53
C ARG A 148 16.06 2.97 -10.12
N THR A 149 16.66 3.97 -9.50
CA THR A 149 16.97 3.93 -8.06
C THR A 149 15.82 4.51 -7.27
N VAL A 150 15.54 3.90 -6.13
CA VAL A 150 14.44 4.25 -5.25
C VAL A 150 14.92 4.13 -3.83
N TYR A 151 14.71 5.18 -3.06
CA TYR A 151 14.90 5.17 -1.62
C TYR A 151 13.59 4.81 -0.93
N VAL A 152 13.65 3.82 -0.05
CA VAL A 152 12.53 3.31 0.73
C VAL A 152 12.90 3.36 2.20
N ALA A 153 12.18 4.15 2.97
CA ALA A 153 12.42 4.33 4.41
C ALA A 153 11.09 4.37 5.16
N PHE A 154 11.14 4.33 6.50
CA PHE A 154 9.93 4.54 7.28
C PHE A 154 9.52 6.03 7.17
N PRO A 155 8.25 6.38 6.86
CA PRO A 155 7.88 7.78 6.57
C PRO A 155 8.15 8.78 7.70
N LEU A 156 8.22 8.32 8.96
CA LEU A 156 8.45 9.17 10.14
C LEU A 156 9.93 9.23 10.56
N ASP A 157 10.78 8.36 10.00
CA ASP A 157 12.23 8.37 10.19
C ASP A 157 12.87 8.01 8.85
N ASP A 158 13.11 9.04 8.03
CA ASP A 158 13.64 8.92 6.69
C ASP A 158 15.16 9.07 6.63
N ASN A 159 15.84 9.27 7.77
CA ASN A 159 17.29 9.45 7.82
C ASN A 159 18.04 8.22 7.32
N TYR A 160 17.50 7.03 7.57
CA TYR A 160 18.07 5.77 7.12
C TYR A 160 17.01 4.86 6.53
N GLY A 161 17.39 4.13 5.49
CA GLY A 161 16.51 3.23 4.78
C GLY A 161 17.26 2.42 3.75
N ASP A 162 16.53 1.90 2.79
CA ASP A 162 17.07 1.08 1.73
C ASP A 162 17.06 1.82 0.39
N LEU A 163 18.21 1.85 -0.27
CA LEU A 163 18.29 2.17 -1.69
C LEU A 163 18.14 0.90 -2.50
N MET A 164 17.12 0.87 -3.36
CA MET A 164 16.81 -0.21 -4.26
C MET A 164 17.11 0.18 -5.69
N LEU A 165 17.70 -0.74 -6.47
CA LEU A 165 17.73 -0.63 -7.92
C LEU A 165 16.63 -1.50 -8.51
N LEU A 166 15.81 -0.89 -9.35
CA LEU A 166 14.73 -1.56 -10.07
C LEU A 166 15.10 -1.66 -11.55
N SER A 167 14.87 -2.82 -12.14
CA SER A 167 14.88 -3.06 -13.59
C SER A 167 13.44 -3.11 -14.09
N CYS A 168 13.03 -2.12 -14.86
CA CYS A 168 11.69 -2.00 -15.42
C CYS A 168 11.73 -2.22 -16.94
N ARG A 169 10.76 -2.96 -17.49
CA ARG A 169 10.50 -2.89 -18.94
C ARG A 169 9.75 -1.59 -19.26
N SER A 170 9.92 -1.05 -20.46
CA SER A 170 9.47 0.28 -20.92
C SER A 170 8.07 0.74 -20.44
N LEU A 171 7.12 -0.17 -20.21
CA LEU A 171 5.80 0.09 -19.60
C LEU A 171 5.34 -1.04 -18.64
N GLY A 172 6.25 -1.92 -18.24
CA GLY A 172 5.93 -3.19 -17.58
C GLY A 172 6.23 -3.21 -16.08
N PRO A 173 6.15 -4.39 -15.45
CA PRO A 173 6.56 -4.57 -14.07
C PRO A 173 8.05 -4.27 -13.90
N CYS A 174 8.37 -3.74 -12.72
CA CYS A 174 9.71 -3.50 -12.25
C CYS A 174 10.12 -4.62 -11.29
N HIS A 175 11.35 -5.10 -11.44
CA HIS A 175 11.94 -6.09 -10.54
C HIS A 175 13.08 -5.45 -9.76
N GLN A 176 13.15 -5.74 -8.46
CA GLN A 176 14.30 -5.38 -7.65
C GLN A 176 15.51 -6.22 -8.09
N VAL A 177 16.62 -5.56 -8.41
CA VAL A 177 17.88 -6.21 -8.78
C VAL A 177 19.00 -5.91 -7.79
N TYR A 178 18.84 -4.89 -6.95
CA TYR A 178 19.75 -4.57 -5.86
C TYR A 178 18.97 -3.91 -4.72
N ARG A 179 19.42 -4.12 -3.48
CA ARG A 179 18.95 -3.43 -2.26
C ARG A 179 20.13 -3.29 -1.32
N GLY A 180 20.38 -2.08 -0.84
CA GLY A 180 21.41 -1.79 0.14
C GLY A 180 20.94 -0.74 1.12
N TYR A 181 21.31 -0.90 2.38
CA TYR A 181 20.99 0.05 3.44
C TYR A 181 21.88 1.29 3.31
N THR A 182 21.30 2.48 3.41
CA THR A 182 21.99 3.76 3.28
C THR A 182 21.22 4.89 3.98
N ASP A 183 21.88 6.01 4.22
CA ASP A 183 21.23 7.25 4.63
C ASP A 183 20.62 8.01 3.43
N ILE A 184 19.72 8.95 3.73
CA ILE A 184 18.99 9.75 2.74
C ILE A 184 19.88 10.67 1.89
N VAL A 185 20.97 11.19 2.46
CA VAL A 185 21.88 12.09 1.74
C VAL A 185 22.63 11.29 0.69
N SER A 186 23.23 10.17 1.11
CA SER A 186 23.90 9.21 0.21
C SER A 186 22.95 8.64 -0.86
N ALA A 187 21.67 8.45 -0.53
CA ALA A 187 20.65 8.03 -1.50
C ALA A 187 20.31 9.12 -2.52
N GLY A 188 20.35 10.40 -2.12
CA GLY A 188 20.17 11.55 -2.99
C GLY A 188 21.32 11.74 -3.99
N ASP A 189 22.54 11.37 -3.57
CA ASP A 189 23.74 11.39 -4.43
C ASP A 189 23.85 10.16 -5.34
N ALA A 190 22.89 9.23 -5.27
CA ALA A 190 22.92 8.00 -6.03
C ALA A 190 22.80 8.28 -7.54
N ALA A 191 23.83 7.91 -8.30
CA ALA A 191 23.86 8.07 -9.76
C ALA A 191 23.87 6.72 -10.47
N LEU A 192 23.25 6.66 -11.65
CA LEU A 192 23.33 5.50 -12.54
C LEU A 192 24.16 5.83 -13.76
N ALA A 193 25.03 4.91 -14.16
CA ALA A 193 25.80 5.02 -15.39
C ALA A 193 25.73 3.70 -16.18
N PHE A 194 25.72 3.83 -17.50
CA PHE A 194 25.80 2.71 -18.43
C PHE A 194 27.08 2.82 -19.26
N ASN A 195 27.91 1.79 -19.23
CA ASN A 195 29.07 1.66 -20.09
C ASN A 195 28.72 0.77 -21.28
N ALA A 196 28.64 1.35 -22.47
CA ALA A 196 28.31 0.65 -23.70
C ALA A 196 29.43 -0.30 -24.18
N VAL A 197 30.69 0.00 -23.85
CA VAL A 197 31.86 -0.80 -24.26
C VAL A 197 31.89 -2.11 -23.49
N THR A 198 31.67 -2.06 -22.17
CA THR A 198 31.64 -3.26 -21.32
C THR A 198 30.24 -3.86 -21.19
N ASN A 199 29.20 -3.19 -21.70
CA ASN A 199 27.80 -3.58 -21.61
C ASN A 199 27.34 -3.72 -20.14
N GLN A 200 27.69 -2.73 -19.30
CA GLN A 200 27.52 -2.77 -17.84
C GLN A 200 26.75 -1.57 -17.31
N VAL A 201 25.92 -1.82 -16.29
CA VAL A 201 25.26 -0.78 -15.48
C VAL A 201 25.88 -0.75 -14.10
N ALA A 202 26.16 0.46 -13.62
CA ALA A 202 26.64 0.68 -12.27
C ALA A 202 25.82 1.74 -11.54
N LEU A 203 25.86 1.60 -10.22
CA LEU A 203 25.27 2.50 -9.25
C LEU A 203 26.41 3.19 -8.51
N ASN A 204 26.49 4.51 -8.59
CA ASN A 204 27.33 5.28 -7.67
C ASN A 204 26.59 5.39 -6.35
N LEU A 205 27.23 4.97 -5.27
CA LEU A 205 26.77 5.19 -3.91
C LEU A 205 27.97 5.69 -3.10
N GLN A 206 27.82 6.83 -2.41
CA GLN A 206 28.89 7.38 -1.55
C GLN A 206 30.24 7.55 -2.28
N GLY A 207 30.20 7.97 -3.54
CA GLY A 207 31.39 8.16 -4.37
C GLY A 207 32.04 6.87 -4.89
N GLN A 208 31.43 5.70 -4.65
CA GLN A 208 31.90 4.41 -5.16
C GLN A 208 30.95 3.87 -6.22
N TRP A 209 31.50 3.56 -7.41
CA TRP A 209 30.77 2.86 -8.46
C TRP A 209 30.68 1.37 -8.16
N VAL A 210 29.50 0.92 -7.75
CA VAL A 210 29.17 -0.49 -7.57
C VAL A 210 28.62 -1.04 -8.87
N TYR A 211 29.29 -2.06 -9.41
CA TYR A 211 28.78 -2.78 -10.58
C TYR A 211 27.54 -3.58 -10.22
N VAL A 212 26.45 -3.39 -10.97
CA VAL A 212 25.17 -4.03 -10.66
C VAL A 212 24.79 -5.12 -11.66
N ARG A 213 24.95 -4.89 -12.98
CA ARG A 213 24.54 -5.88 -13.97
C ARG A 213 25.15 -5.73 -15.36
N SER A 214 25.29 -6.86 -16.05
CA SER A 214 25.40 -7.01 -17.51
C SER A 214 24.49 -8.17 -17.93
N PRO A 215 23.89 -8.19 -19.14
CA PRO A 215 23.08 -9.30 -19.63
C PRO A 215 23.82 -10.64 -19.58
N ASP A 216 25.15 -10.59 -19.73
CA ASP A 216 26.00 -11.76 -19.94
C ASP A 216 26.91 -12.09 -18.74
N LYS A 217 26.71 -11.43 -17.58
CA LYS A 217 27.53 -11.65 -16.38
C LYS A 217 26.67 -11.79 -15.12
N GLU A 218 27.13 -12.61 -14.18
CA GLU A 218 26.49 -12.76 -12.86
C GLU A 218 26.45 -11.43 -12.10
N LEU A 219 25.38 -11.24 -11.31
CA LEU A 219 25.22 -10.06 -10.46
C LEU A 219 26.38 -9.98 -9.46
N CYS A 220 27.04 -8.83 -9.41
CA CYS A 220 27.91 -8.52 -8.27
C CYS A 220 27.04 -8.20 -7.06
N SER A 221 26.60 -9.25 -6.35
CA SER A 221 26.05 -9.07 -5.02
C SER A 221 27.22 -8.74 -4.09
N ARG A 222 27.45 -7.45 -3.82
CA ARG A 222 28.11 -7.06 -2.57
C ARG A 222 27.10 -7.35 -1.46
N SER A 223 26.90 -8.64 -1.18
CA SER A 223 26.18 -9.11 -0.01
C SER A 223 26.79 -8.41 1.19
N SER A 224 25.95 -7.77 2.01
CA SER A 224 26.31 -7.18 3.28
C SER A 224 26.71 -8.27 4.29
N GLN A 225 27.76 -9.02 4.02
CA GLN A 225 28.49 -9.80 5.01
C GLN A 225 29.97 -9.75 4.66
N LEU A 226 30.73 -9.06 5.52
CA LEU A 226 32.16 -9.26 5.71
C LEU A 226 32.46 -10.77 5.71
N THR A 227 32.93 -11.32 4.60
CA THR A 227 33.71 -12.56 4.54
C THR A 227 34.38 -12.63 3.19
N ASN A 228 35.68 -12.32 3.18
CA ASN A 228 36.71 -12.79 2.25
C ASN A 228 36.21 -13.47 0.96
N GLY A 229 35.92 -12.65 -0.05
CA GLY A 229 35.77 -13.10 -1.43
C GLY A 229 36.49 -12.11 -2.35
N ASN A 230 37.62 -12.55 -2.93
CA ASN A 230 38.55 -11.80 -3.77
C ASN A 230 37.99 -11.45 -5.17
N GLY A 231 36.75 -10.95 -5.25
CA GLY A 231 36.15 -10.44 -6.48
C GLY A 231 35.91 -8.93 -6.37
N SER A 232 36.84 -8.10 -6.84
CA SER A 232 36.64 -6.65 -6.86
C SER A 232 35.65 -6.26 -7.96
N CYS A 233 34.39 -6.08 -7.59
CA CYS A 233 33.34 -5.53 -8.44
C CYS A 233 33.57 -4.04 -8.70
N SER A 234 34.53 -3.67 -9.55
CA SER A 234 34.81 -2.27 -9.90
C SER A 234 34.23 -1.93 -11.27
N PHE A 235 33.45 -0.86 -11.35
CA PHE A 235 33.01 -0.27 -12.61
C PHE A 235 33.77 1.03 -12.89
N VAL A 236 34.14 1.24 -14.15
CA VAL A 236 34.69 2.51 -14.62
C VAL A 236 33.68 3.11 -15.59
N PRO A 237 33.09 4.29 -15.30
CA PRO A 237 32.21 4.97 -16.24
C PRO A 237 32.98 5.33 -17.51
N ASN A 238 32.30 5.28 -18.66
CA ASN A 238 32.80 6.00 -19.82
C ASN A 238 32.56 7.48 -19.54
N GLU A 239 33.61 8.30 -19.71
CA GLU A 239 33.53 9.76 -19.66
C GLU A 239 32.44 10.31 -20.60
#